data_AF-A0A1I4IU57-F1
#
_entry.id   AF-A0A1I4IU57-F1
#
_cell.length_a   1.000
_cell.length_b   1.000
_cell.length_c   1.000
_cell.angle_alpha   90.00
_cell.angle_beta   90.00
_cell.angle_gamma   90.00
#
_symmetry.space_group_name_H-M   'P 1'
#
loop_
_entity.id
_entity.type
_entity.pdbx_description
1 polymer ?
#
loop_
_entity_poly.entity_id
_entity_poly.type
_entity_poly.pdbx_seq_one_letter_code
_entity_poly.pdbx_strand_id
1 'polypeptide(L)'
;MSDQNTIRNIMAGLTKPQLRRLEDFHTQVAVELARFYGDRLSPIVAHVLVQESTTCPEVLASVEGISGCIPTTHAEWGVFVQKLVNENEIAQRNLAFSDERKREAMRQEELASLRPDQRVTLARNGELDRYLADRIQERLHQNG
;
A
#
# COMPACT_ATOMS: atom_id res chain seq x y z
N MET A 1 -7.63 -16.16 -2.23
CA MET A 1 -8.93 -16.04 -1.55
C MET A 1 -8.99 -17.02 -0.39
N SER A 2 -8.20 -16.75 0.64
CA SER A 2 -8.17 -17.50 1.88
C SER A 2 -8.88 -16.61 2.92
N ASP A 3 -9.84 -17.23 3.63
CA ASP A 3 -9.85 -17.16 5.09
C ASP A 3 -10.53 -16.04 5.87
N GLN A 4 -11.54 -15.29 5.39
CA GLN A 4 -12.38 -14.55 6.35
C GLN A 4 -13.04 -15.47 7.39
N ASN A 5 -13.47 -16.66 6.97
CA ASN A 5 -14.01 -17.66 7.89
C ASN A 5 -12.92 -18.28 8.77
N THR A 6 -11.72 -18.51 8.25
CA THR A 6 -10.62 -19.10 9.03
C THR A 6 -10.03 -18.09 9.99
N ILE A 7 -9.87 -16.81 9.62
CA ILE A 7 -9.53 -15.71 10.52
C ILE A 7 -10.55 -15.65 11.65
N ARG A 8 -11.86 -15.69 11.33
CA ARG A 8 -12.91 -15.72 12.35
C ARG A 8 -12.79 -16.94 13.27
N ASN A 9 -12.51 -18.12 12.72
CA ASN A 9 -12.33 -19.34 13.50
C ASN A 9 -11.10 -19.28 14.40
N ILE A 10 -9.98 -18.74 13.89
CA ILE A 10 -8.75 -18.51 14.67
C ILE A 10 -9.09 -17.58 15.83
N MET A 11 -9.66 -16.41 15.55
CA MET A 11 -10.01 -15.42 16.57
C MET A 11 -10.97 -15.97 17.63
N ALA A 12 -11.93 -16.82 17.23
CA ALA A 12 -12.85 -17.47 18.16
C ALA A 12 -12.17 -18.48 19.09
N GLY A 13 -11.04 -19.08 18.66
CA GLY A 13 -10.25 -20.02 19.45
C GLY A 13 -9.22 -19.37 20.37
N LEU A 14 -8.96 -18.07 20.22
CA LEU A 14 -7.95 -17.36 21.02
C LEU A 14 -8.47 -17.02 22.43
N THR A 15 -7.59 -17.17 23.42
CA THR A 15 -7.81 -16.65 24.77
C THR A 15 -7.76 -15.13 24.80
N LYS A 16 -8.30 -14.49 25.86
CA LYS A 16 -8.26 -13.03 26.00
C LYS A 16 -6.85 -12.42 25.92
N PRO A 17 -5.82 -13.00 26.57
CA PRO A 17 -4.45 -12.49 26.43
C PRO A 17 -3.90 -12.61 25.00
N GLN A 18 -4.24 -13.69 24.29
CA GLN A 18 -3.85 -13.90 22.89
C GLN A 18 -4.53 -12.90 21.95
N LEU A 19 -5.83 -12.63 22.16
CA LEU A 19 -6.56 -11.60 21.42
C LEU A 19 -5.92 -10.23 21.60
N ARG A 20 -5.54 -9.87 22.83
CA ARG A 20 -4.86 -8.59 23.09
C ARG A 20 -3.53 -8.48 22.33
N ARG A 21 -2.71 -9.54 22.33
CA ARG A 21 -1.45 -9.57 21.55
C ARG A 21 -1.71 -9.42 20.06
N LEU A 22 -2.77 -10.06 19.55
CA LEU A 22 -3.16 -9.94 18.15
C LEU A 22 -3.61 -8.52 17.79
N GLU A 23 -4.39 -7.87 18.66
CA GLU A 23 -4.83 -6.47 18.50
C GLU A 23 -3.65 -5.49 18.52
N ASP A 24 -2.69 -5.69 19.42
CA ASP A 24 -1.46 -4.90 19.47
C ASP A 24 -0.67 -5.07 18.16
N PHE A 25 -0.58 -6.31 17.65
CA PHE A 25 0.06 -6.60 16.38
C PHE A 25 -0.67 -5.96 15.18
N HIS A 26 -2.00 -6.07 15.12
CA HIS A 26 -2.83 -5.46 14.08
C HIS A 26 -2.67 -3.94 14.05
N THR A 27 -2.60 -3.32 15.23
CA THR A 27 -2.35 -1.89 15.36
C THR A 27 -1.00 -1.51 14.75
N GLN A 28 0.05 -2.29 15.05
CA GLN A 28 1.37 -2.05 14.49
C GLN A 28 1.43 -2.26 12.97
N VAL A 29 0.77 -3.29 12.44
CA VAL A 29 0.64 -3.50 10.99
C VAL A 29 -0.06 -2.31 10.33
N ALA A 30 -1.15 -1.81 10.90
CA ALA A 30 -1.88 -0.65 10.37
C ALA A 30 -1.00 0.60 10.33
N VAL A 31 -0.22 0.86 11.38
CA VAL A 31 0.73 1.98 11.46
C VAL A 31 1.80 1.86 10.38
N GLU A 32 2.40 0.70 10.22
CA GLU A 32 3.48 0.50 9.25
C GLU A 32 2.95 0.52 7.81
N LEU A 33 1.76 -0.03 7.53
CA LEU A 33 1.10 0.12 6.22
C LEU A 33 0.88 1.60 5.88
N ALA A 34 0.37 2.39 6.84
CA ALA A 34 0.18 3.83 6.65
C ALA A 34 1.51 4.56 6.44
N ARG A 35 2.57 4.15 7.13
CA ARG A 35 3.90 4.77 6.99
C ARG A 35 4.53 4.47 5.63
N PHE A 36 4.49 3.22 5.16
CA PHE A 36 5.16 2.80 3.92
C PHE A 36 4.36 3.14 2.67
N TYR A 37 3.03 3.09 2.74
CA TYR A 37 2.16 3.26 1.57
C TYR A 37 1.31 4.54 1.60
N GLY A 38 1.17 5.19 2.76
CA GLY A 38 0.47 6.47 2.87
C GLY A 38 -0.93 6.43 2.27
N ASP A 39 -1.21 7.37 1.37
CA ASP A 39 -2.46 7.51 0.64
C ASP A 39 -2.56 6.60 -0.61
N ARG A 40 -1.49 5.90 -0.97
CA ARG A 40 -1.47 5.02 -2.16
C ARG A 40 -2.33 3.79 -1.96
N LEU A 41 -2.49 3.35 -0.72
CA LEU A 41 -3.28 2.16 -0.38
C LEU A 41 -4.62 2.59 0.23
N SER A 42 -5.72 2.12 -0.33
CA SER A 42 -7.05 2.50 0.15
C SER A 42 -7.29 1.98 1.58
N PRO A 43 -8.06 2.71 2.42
CA PRO A 43 -8.32 2.28 3.81
C PRO A 43 -8.97 0.88 3.91
N ILE A 44 -9.81 0.52 2.93
CA ILE A 44 -10.47 -0.79 2.88
C ILE A 44 -9.43 -1.88 2.65
N VAL A 45 -8.51 -1.69 1.71
CA VAL A 45 -7.44 -2.66 1.42
C VAL A 45 -6.46 -2.76 2.60
N ALA A 46 -6.13 -1.63 3.24
CA ALA A 46 -5.29 -1.63 4.45
C ALA A 46 -5.92 -2.49 5.55
N HIS A 47 -7.22 -2.32 5.77
CA HIS A 47 -7.97 -3.12 6.74
C HIS A 47 -7.96 -4.61 6.39
N VAL A 48 -8.15 -4.97 5.12
CA VAL A 48 -8.06 -6.36 4.65
C VAL A 48 -6.68 -6.95 4.94
N LEU A 49 -5.60 -6.23 4.61
CA LEU A 49 -4.23 -6.69 4.87
C LEU A 49 -3.93 -6.89 6.36
N VAL A 50 -4.44 -6.00 7.22
CA VAL A 50 -4.35 -6.16 8.68
C VAL A 50 -5.03 -7.45 9.12
N GLN A 51 -6.24 -7.73 8.63
CA GLN A 51 -6.96 -8.95 8.97
C GLN A 51 -6.24 -10.21 8.44
N GLU A 52 -5.77 -10.18 7.19
CA GLU A 52 -5.03 -11.27 6.58
C GLU A 52 -3.70 -11.54 7.28
N SER A 53 -3.06 -10.55 7.91
CA SER A 53 -1.86 -10.78 8.71
C SER A 53 -2.05 -11.78 9.85
N THR A 54 -3.30 -12.02 10.29
CA THR A 54 -3.64 -13.03 11.30
C THR A 54 -3.29 -14.45 10.87
N THR A 55 -3.29 -14.73 9.56
CA THR A 55 -2.97 -16.08 9.05
C THR A 55 -1.46 -16.26 8.80
N CYS A 56 -0.65 -15.22 8.98
CA CYS A 56 0.80 -15.33 8.86
C CYS A 56 1.35 -16.25 9.96
N PRO A 57 2.15 -17.28 9.61
CA PRO A 57 2.73 -18.19 10.59
C PRO A 57 3.52 -17.48 11.70
N GLU A 58 4.23 -16.40 11.35
CA GLU A 58 5.01 -15.57 12.26
C GLU A 58 4.13 -14.90 13.33
N VAL A 59 2.93 -14.47 12.94
CA VAL A 59 1.94 -13.82 13.82
C VAL A 59 1.31 -14.85 14.74
N LEU A 60 0.90 -15.99 14.20
CA LEU A 60 0.35 -17.10 14.98
C LEU A 60 1.34 -17.60 16.04
N ALA A 61 2.61 -17.78 15.66
CA ALA A 61 3.67 -18.18 16.58
C ALA A 61 3.85 -17.15 17.72
N SER A 62 3.83 -15.85 17.41
CA SER A 62 3.94 -14.79 18.41
C SER A 62 2.72 -14.72 19.34
N VAL A 63 1.51 -14.93 18.81
CA VAL A 63 0.29 -15.00 19.62
C VAL A 63 0.38 -16.13 20.65
N GLU A 64 0.89 -17.30 20.25
CA GLU A 64 1.19 -18.44 21.12
C GLU A 64 2.37 -18.19 22.11
N GLY A 65 3.07 -17.06 21.99
CA GLY A 65 4.14 -16.66 22.90
C GLY A 65 5.54 -17.09 22.48
N ILE A 66 5.71 -17.56 21.24
CA ILE A 66 7.03 -17.85 20.68
C ILE A 66 7.73 -16.52 20.40
N SER A 67 8.87 -16.31 21.06
CA SER A 67 9.65 -15.08 20.95
C SER A 67 10.48 -15.05 19.68
N GLY A 68 10.72 -13.85 19.13
CA GLY A 68 11.57 -13.65 17.95
C GLY A 68 10.90 -13.96 16.61
N CYS A 69 9.59 -14.22 16.58
CA CYS A 69 8.86 -14.47 15.35
C CYS A 69 8.36 -13.19 14.66
N ILE A 70 8.21 -12.08 15.40
CA ILE A 70 7.68 -10.83 14.86
C ILE A 70 8.78 -9.79 14.61
N PRO A 71 8.57 -8.88 13.65
CA PRO A 71 9.47 -7.76 13.42
C PRO A 71 9.65 -6.90 14.69
N THR A 72 10.90 -6.51 14.96
CA THR A 72 11.30 -5.68 16.10
C THR A 72 11.91 -4.36 15.68
N THR A 73 12.44 -4.29 14.47
CA THR A 73 13.03 -3.07 13.91
C THR A 73 12.14 -2.47 12.81
N HIS A 74 12.28 -1.18 12.58
CA HIS A 74 11.52 -0.50 11.52
C HIS A 74 11.80 -1.11 10.12
N ALA A 75 13.04 -1.54 9.87
CA ALA A 75 13.40 -2.20 8.62
C ALA A 75 12.71 -3.57 8.46
N GLU A 76 12.66 -4.38 9.52
CA GLU A 76 11.95 -5.67 9.51
C GLU A 76 10.44 -5.47 9.29
N TRP A 77 9.86 -4.44 9.90
CA TRP A 77 8.46 -4.08 9.68
C TRP A 77 8.20 -3.71 8.22
N GLY A 78 9.10 -2.95 7.60
CA GLY A 78 9.03 -2.63 6.17
C GLY A 78 9.01 -3.86 5.29
N VAL A 79 9.91 -4.82 5.54
CA VAL A 79 9.95 -6.10 4.80
C VAL A 79 8.65 -6.88 5.00
N PHE A 80 8.12 -6.92 6.23
CA PHE A 80 6.90 -7.63 6.55
C PHE A 80 5.67 -7.04 5.83
N VAL A 81 5.45 -5.73 5.91
CA VAL A 81 4.30 -5.10 5.24
C VAL A 81 4.43 -5.13 3.72
N GLN A 82 5.67 -5.07 3.20
CA GLN A 82 5.91 -5.23 1.77
C GLN A 82 5.58 -6.64 1.30
N LYS A 83 5.94 -7.66 2.08
CA LYS A 83 5.55 -9.05 1.81
C LYS A 83 4.02 -9.19 1.77
N LEU A 84 3.31 -8.70 2.79
CA LEU A 84 1.84 -8.74 2.84
C LEU A 84 1.21 -8.10 1.60
N VAL A 85 1.69 -6.92 1.22
CA VAL A 85 1.18 -6.17 0.07
C VAL A 85 1.50 -6.88 -1.25
N ASN A 86 2.68 -7.48 -1.39
CA ASN A 86 3.11 -8.20 -2.59
C ASN A 86 2.37 -9.53 -2.78
N GLU A 87 2.04 -10.22 -1.69
CA GLU A 87 1.30 -11.48 -1.72
C GLU A 87 -0.21 -11.29 -1.94
N ASN A 88 -0.74 -10.07 -1.73
CA ASN A 88 -2.15 -9.74 -1.95
C ASN A 88 -2.40 -9.09 -3.32
N GLU A 89 -3.06 -9.82 -4.23
CA GLU A 89 -3.40 -9.33 -5.58
C GLU A 89 -4.27 -8.06 -5.58
N ILE A 90 -5.20 -7.93 -4.63
CA ILE A 90 -6.08 -6.77 -4.54
C ILE A 90 -5.28 -5.53 -4.15
N ALA A 91 -4.32 -5.67 -3.23
CA ALA A 91 -3.42 -4.61 -2.84
C ALA A 91 -2.54 -4.15 -4.00
N GLN A 92 -1.96 -5.09 -4.76
CA GLN A 92 -1.19 -4.77 -5.97
C GLN A 92 -2.02 -4.01 -7.01
N ARG A 93 -3.25 -4.46 -7.28
CA ARG A 93 -4.17 -3.76 -8.20
C ARG A 93 -4.57 -2.39 -7.69
N ASN A 94 -4.79 -2.25 -6.39
CA ASN A 94 -5.12 -0.98 -5.78
C ASN A 94 -3.97 0.02 -5.91
N LEU A 95 -2.73 -0.41 -5.63
CA LEU A 95 -1.54 0.42 -5.82
C LEU A 95 -1.37 0.86 -7.26
N ALA A 96 -1.52 -0.07 -8.22
CA ALA A 96 -1.43 0.26 -9.65
C ALA A 96 -2.49 1.31 -10.05
N PHE A 97 -3.72 1.18 -9.55
CA PHE A 97 -4.78 2.16 -9.80
C PHE A 97 -4.48 3.53 -9.16
N SER A 98 -4.01 3.55 -7.92
CA SER A 98 -3.64 4.79 -7.23
C SER A 98 -2.48 5.51 -7.92
N ASP A 99 -1.47 4.77 -8.34
CA ASP A 99 -0.32 5.30 -9.07
C ASP A 99 -0.75 5.88 -10.42
N GLU A 100 -1.63 5.19 -11.15
CA GLU A 100 -2.15 5.67 -12.43
C GLU A 100 -3.01 6.93 -12.26
N ARG A 101 -3.88 6.96 -11.24
CA ARG A 101 -4.67 8.16 -10.92
C ARG A 101 -3.77 9.34 -10.57
N LYS A 102 -2.66 9.10 -9.86
CA LYS A 102 -1.69 10.14 -9.51
C LYS A 102 -0.98 10.67 -10.75
N ARG A 103 -0.58 9.79 -11.68
CA ARG A 103 0.00 10.19 -12.98
C ARG A 103 -0.99 11.02 -13.81
N GLU A 104 -2.24 10.59 -13.90
CA GLU A 104 -3.25 11.32 -14.65
C GLU A 104 -3.55 12.69 -14.02
N ALA A 105 -3.60 12.78 -12.68
CA ALA A 105 -3.74 14.06 -12.00
C ALA A 105 -2.56 15.01 -12.34
N MET A 106 -1.32 14.52 -12.29
CA MET A 106 -0.14 15.30 -12.69
C MET A 106 -0.19 15.70 -14.17
N ARG A 107 -0.68 14.82 -15.05
CA ARG A 107 -0.86 15.09 -16.48
C ARG A 107 -1.84 16.24 -16.70
N GLN A 108 -2.99 16.22 -16.01
CA GLN A 108 -4.00 17.28 -16.10
C GLN A 108 -3.48 18.61 -15.52
N GLU A 109 -2.74 18.57 -14.41
CA GLU A 109 -2.09 19.76 -13.86
C GLU A 109 -1.08 20.39 -14.83
N GLU A 110 -0.22 19.58 -15.46
CA GLU A 110 0.76 20.09 -16.42
C GLU A 110 0.09 20.57 -17.72
N LEU A 111 -0.97 19.89 -18.17
CA LEU A 111 -1.74 20.36 -19.32
C LEU A 111 -2.44 21.70 -19.04
N ALA A 112 -2.88 21.91 -17.79
CA ALA A 112 -3.49 23.17 -17.34
C ALA A 112 -2.45 24.28 -17.11
N SER A 113 -1.19 23.94 -16.83
CA SER A 113 -0.10 24.91 -16.63
C SER A 113 0.39 25.51 -17.96
N LEU A 114 0.21 24.78 -19.07
CA LEU A 114 0.55 25.24 -20.41
C LEU A 114 -0.35 26.39 -20.88
N ARG A 115 0.26 27.41 -21.50
CA ARG A 115 -0.51 28.46 -22.18
C ARG A 115 -1.24 27.88 -23.39
N PRO A 116 -2.44 28.38 -23.75
CA PRO A 116 -3.20 27.87 -24.89
C PRO A 116 -2.38 27.81 -26.19
N ASP A 117 -1.56 28.83 -26.47
CA ASP A 117 -0.73 28.89 -27.68
C ASP A 117 0.36 27.81 -27.70
N GLN A 118 1.02 27.58 -26.57
CA GLN A 118 2.03 26.53 -26.43
C GLN A 118 1.43 25.14 -26.62
N ARG A 119 0.24 24.92 -26.04
CA ARG A 119 -0.50 23.66 -26.18
C ARG A 119 -0.87 23.38 -27.64
N VAL A 120 -1.35 24.38 -28.38
CA VAL A 120 -1.68 24.25 -29.81
C VAL A 120 -0.43 23.97 -30.64
N THR A 121 0.69 24.66 -30.38
CA THR A 121 1.96 24.42 -31.08
C THR A 121 2.48 23.01 -30.83
N LEU A 122 2.54 22.57 -29.57
CA LEU A 122 3.00 21.23 -29.21
C LEU A 122 2.10 20.13 -29.79
N ALA A 123 0.78 20.33 -29.78
CA ALA A 123 -0.17 19.40 -30.38
C ALA A 123 0.02 19.28 -31.89
N ARG A 124 0.22 20.41 -32.59
CA ARG A 124 0.46 20.43 -34.04
C ARG A 124 1.77 19.75 -34.43
N ASN A 125 2.79 19.86 -33.59
CA ASN A 125 4.08 19.22 -33.81
C ASN A 125 4.09 17.73 -33.42
N GLY A 126 3.01 17.21 -32.82
CA GLY A 126 2.96 15.84 -32.31
C GLY A 126 3.84 15.59 -31.08
N GLU A 127 4.30 16.65 -30.41
CA GLU A 127 5.26 16.57 -29.30
C GLU A 127 4.61 16.69 -27.92
N LEU A 128 3.30 17.01 -27.86
CA LEU A 128 2.58 17.26 -26.61
C LEU A 128 2.63 16.07 -25.65
N ASP A 129 2.40 14.85 -26.13
CA ASP A 129 2.41 13.66 -25.27
C ASP A 129 3.79 13.36 -24.71
N ARG A 130 4.84 13.52 -25.53
CA ARG A 130 6.23 13.35 -25.08
C ARG A 130 6.60 14.40 -24.04
N TYR A 131 6.28 15.67 -24.30
CA TYR A 131 6.51 16.77 -23.35
C TYR A 131 5.83 16.48 -22.00
N LEU A 132 4.56 16.07 -21.99
CA LEU A 132 3.85 15.75 -20.75
C LEU A 132 4.46 14.54 -20.03
N ALA A 133 4.85 13.49 -20.77
CA ALA A 133 5.49 12.31 -20.19
C ALA A 133 6.83 12.66 -19.52
N ASP A 134 7.69 13.44 -20.19
CA ASP A 134 8.99 13.88 -19.67
C ASP A 134 8.80 14.69 -18.37
N ARG A 135 7.81 15.60 -18.35
CA ARG A 135 7.50 16.42 -17.17
C ARG A 135 6.95 15.62 -15.99
N ILE A 136 6.07 14.66 -16.25
CA ILE A 136 5.54 13.78 -15.20
C ILE A 136 6.69 12.94 -14.61
N GLN A 137 7.59 12.43 -15.45
CA GLN A 137 8.75 11.67 -15.00
C GLN A 137 9.68 12.52 -14.13
N GLU A 138 9.97 13.76 -14.53
CA GLU A 138 10.74 14.72 -13.72
C GLU A 138 10.12 14.95 -12.33
N ARG A 139 8.79 15.17 -12.26
CA ARG A 139 8.08 15.39 -10.98
C ARG A 139 8.01 14.15 -10.11
N LEU A 140 7.98 12.95 -10.69
CA LEU A 140 8.03 11.69 -9.93
C LEU A 140 9.42 11.46 -9.33
N HIS A 141 10.50 11.82 -10.03
CA HIS A 141 11.87 11.71 -9.51
C HIS A 141 12.21 12.75 -8.43
N GLN A 142 11.55 13.90 -8.42
CA GLN A 142 11.76 14.95 -7.39
C GLN A 142 10.96 14.72 -6.10
N ASN A 143 9.92 13.88 -6.14
CA ASN A 143 9.02 13.60 -5.02
C ASN A 143 9.12 12.15 -4.49
N GLY A 144 10.07 11.35 -5.01
CA GLY A 144 10.37 9.99 -4.54
C GLY A 144 11.64 10.00 -3.69
#